data_AF-A0A9E5GT59-F1
#
_entry.id   AF-A0A9E5GT59-F1
#
_cell.length_a   1.000
_cell.length_b   1.000
_cell.length_c   1.000
_cell.angle_alpha   90.00
_cell.angle_beta   90.00
_cell.angle_gamma   90.00
#
_symmetry.space_group_name_H-M   'P 1'
#
loop_
_entity.id
_entity.type
_entity.pdbx_description
1 polymer ?
#
loop_
_entity_poly.entity_id
_entity_poly.type
_entity_poly.pdbx_seq_one_letter_code
_entity_poly.pdbx_strand_id
1 'polypeptide(L)'
;MSDTSKNIIRTTLLLSTAAFGLSACAGVNPSSIPTGYTHHAKVYKSADPIQTPRITKKQRESMTTQQAEDFRNAVYNLVDELTLRAGLPPKPVYVAAVTPMTPFYSNIDNDLREALLNAGYVLSDTPRESYVFAYQAFILDAPEPVITADGKKIEVSDYNNVRLALAVSTGLEKGAKKLTEEVADYKIIGAEDLYMPAALYEFLPYNDYVNWRAAKDEREPRTVSVYE
;
A
#
# COMPACT_ATOMS: atom_id res chain seq x y z
N MET A 1 44.80 37.52 -34.46
CA MET A 1 44.04 38.43 -35.32
C MET A 1 42.81 37.68 -35.79
N SER A 2 41.61 38.21 -35.49
CA SER A 2 40.27 37.93 -36.08
C SER A 2 39.80 36.46 -36.21
N ASP A 3 38.58 36.04 -35.87
CA ASP A 3 37.30 36.74 -35.74
C ASP A 3 36.43 36.06 -34.66
N THR A 4 35.98 36.75 -33.61
CA THR A 4 34.77 37.58 -33.52
C THR A 4 33.47 36.90 -33.97
N SER A 5 32.78 36.33 -32.97
CA SER A 5 31.36 36.54 -32.67
C SER A 5 30.41 36.77 -33.85
N LYS A 6 29.57 35.77 -34.15
CA LYS A 6 28.28 35.93 -34.85
C LYS A 6 27.51 34.62 -34.68
N ASN A 7 26.75 34.50 -33.59
CA ASN A 7 25.55 33.63 -33.48
C ASN A 7 24.87 33.84 -32.12
N ILE A 8 24.76 35.10 -31.70
CA ILE A 8 23.80 35.55 -30.69
C ILE A 8 22.89 36.50 -31.45
N ILE A 9 21.58 36.41 -31.25
CA ILE A 9 20.49 37.13 -31.94
C ILE A 9 19.92 36.39 -33.16
N ARG A 10 18.99 35.45 -32.87
CA ARG A 10 17.90 34.88 -33.68
C ARG A 10 17.49 33.62 -32.90
N THR A 11 16.45 33.59 -32.08
CA THR A 11 15.06 33.85 -32.44
C THR A 11 14.25 33.91 -31.15
N THR A 12 14.17 35.09 -30.54
CA THR A 12 13.24 35.39 -29.44
C THR A 12 11.94 35.87 -30.07
N LEU A 13 11.09 34.96 -30.56
CA LEU A 13 9.72 35.27 -30.95
C LEU A 13 8.94 33.97 -31.18
N LEU A 14 8.16 33.55 -30.19
CA LEU A 14 6.94 32.73 -30.30
C LEU A 14 6.44 32.42 -28.88
N LEU A 15 6.12 33.48 -28.12
CA LEU A 15 5.52 33.38 -26.79
C LEU A 15 4.36 34.37 -26.68
N SER A 16 3.36 34.28 -27.57
CA SER A 16 2.19 35.17 -27.52
C SER A 16 1.06 34.76 -28.47
N THR A 17 0.44 33.58 -28.30
CA THR A 17 -0.89 33.28 -28.89
C THR A 17 -1.51 32.06 -28.23
N ALA A 18 -2.08 32.21 -27.03
CA ALA A 18 -3.06 31.28 -26.47
C ALA A 18 -3.94 31.96 -25.39
N ALA A 19 -4.31 33.23 -25.60
CA ALA A 19 -5.13 34.01 -24.66
C ALA A 19 -6.31 34.70 -25.37
N PHE A 20 -7.00 34.00 -26.25
CA PHE A 20 -8.28 34.44 -26.81
C PHE A 20 -9.19 33.22 -27.05
N GLY A 21 -9.85 32.76 -26.00
CA GLY A 21 -10.79 31.64 -26.08
C GLY A 21 -11.78 31.55 -24.91
N LEU A 22 -11.92 32.59 -24.08
CA LEU A 22 -12.83 32.61 -22.93
C LEU A 22 -13.66 33.90 -22.87
N SER A 23 -14.35 34.25 -23.96
CA SER A 23 -15.32 35.36 -23.96
C SER A 23 -16.51 35.07 -24.86
N ALA A 24 -17.08 33.86 -24.73
CA ALA A 24 -18.34 33.49 -25.35
C ALA A 24 -19.27 32.78 -24.37
N CYS A 25 -19.43 33.32 -23.15
CA CYS A 25 -20.54 32.97 -22.25
C CYS A 25 -21.07 34.18 -21.45
N ALA A 26 -20.65 35.40 -21.78
CA ALA A 26 -21.17 36.61 -21.16
C ALA A 26 -22.42 37.10 -21.92
N GLY A 27 -23.53 36.39 -21.76
CA GLY A 27 -24.78 36.76 -22.43
C GLY A 27 -25.95 35.82 -22.21
N VAL A 28 -25.84 34.82 -21.33
CA VAL A 28 -26.97 33.96 -20.99
C VAL A 28 -27.57 34.49 -19.69
N ASN A 29 -28.74 35.10 -19.84
CA ASN A 29 -29.63 35.51 -18.77
C ASN A 29 -29.71 34.36 -17.71
N PRO A 30 -29.35 34.59 -16.43
CA PRO A 30 -29.22 33.51 -15.43
C PRO A 30 -30.56 32.87 -15.02
N SER A 31 -31.66 33.21 -15.69
CA SER A 31 -33.02 32.82 -15.32
C SER A 31 -33.75 32.03 -16.41
N SER A 32 -33.06 31.12 -17.10
CA SER A 32 -33.70 30.11 -17.95
C SER A 32 -33.19 28.71 -17.63
N ILE A 33 -33.31 28.34 -16.35
CA ILE A 33 -33.35 26.92 -15.98
C ILE A 33 -34.67 26.37 -16.56
N PRO A 34 -34.67 25.22 -17.25
CA PRO A 34 -35.90 24.60 -17.73
C PRO A 34 -36.92 24.49 -16.59
N THR A 35 -38.12 25.04 -16.81
CA THR A 35 -39.25 24.97 -15.88
C THR A 35 -39.59 23.51 -15.61
N GLY A 36 -39.05 22.98 -14.51
CA GLY A 36 -39.12 21.56 -14.13
C GLY A 36 -38.20 21.22 -12.96
N TYR A 37 -37.16 22.03 -12.72
CA TYR A 37 -36.33 21.90 -11.53
C TYR A 37 -36.92 22.69 -10.36
N THR A 38 -37.76 22.04 -9.57
CA THR A 38 -38.18 22.54 -8.26
C THR A 38 -36.96 22.51 -7.34
N HIS A 39 -36.46 23.69 -6.95
CA HIS A 39 -35.34 23.80 -6.01
C HIS A 39 -35.85 23.35 -4.63
N HIS A 40 -35.68 22.07 -4.29
CA HIS A 40 -35.95 21.59 -2.95
C HIS A 40 -34.89 22.20 -2.03
N ALA A 41 -35.27 23.22 -1.24
CA ALA A 41 -34.45 23.86 -0.22
C ALA A 41 -34.16 22.95 0.99
N LYS A 42 -33.99 21.64 0.75
CA LYS A 42 -33.43 20.73 1.72
C LYS A 42 -31.92 20.85 1.56
N VAL A 43 -31.23 21.19 2.65
CA VAL A 43 -29.81 20.90 2.77
C VAL A 43 -29.69 19.41 2.49
N TYR A 44 -29.25 19.02 1.28
CA TYR A 44 -28.78 17.68 1.02
C TYR A 44 -27.47 17.56 1.81
N LYS A 45 -27.57 17.38 3.13
CA LYS A 45 -26.61 16.53 3.79
C LYS A 45 -26.89 15.17 3.17
N SER A 46 -26.08 14.79 2.17
CA SER A 46 -25.80 13.37 2.02
C SER A 46 -25.61 12.85 3.43
N ALA A 47 -26.29 11.76 3.79
CA ALA A 47 -25.98 11.08 5.05
C ALA A 47 -24.46 11.08 5.16
N ASP A 48 -23.92 11.51 6.32
CA ASP A 48 -22.48 11.42 6.54
C ASP A 48 -22.06 10.07 5.98
N PRO A 49 -21.12 10.03 5.01
CA PRO A 49 -20.84 8.80 4.29
C PRO A 49 -20.67 7.74 5.34
N ILE A 50 -21.41 6.63 5.22
CA ILE A 50 -21.33 5.54 6.21
C ILE A 50 -19.83 5.33 6.39
N GLN A 51 -19.32 5.67 7.59
CA GLN A 51 -17.99 5.25 7.96
C GLN A 51 -18.13 3.76 8.08
N THR A 52 -17.99 3.08 6.94
CA THR A 52 -17.82 1.66 6.95
C THR A 52 -16.60 1.47 7.83
N PRO A 53 -16.68 0.69 8.91
CA PRO A 53 -15.45 0.08 9.36
C PRO A 53 -14.94 -0.66 8.12
N ARG A 54 -13.86 -0.16 7.51
CA ARG A 54 -13.27 -0.63 6.24
C ARG A 54 -12.83 -2.11 6.30
N ILE A 55 -13.08 -2.74 7.44
CA ILE A 55 -12.73 -4.08 7.87
C ILE A 55 -14.04 -4.79 8.24
N THR A 56 -14.36 -5.87 7.54
CA THR A 56 -15.53 -6.69 7.86
C THR A 56 -15.40 -7.31 9.27
N LYS A 57 -16.52 -7.70 9.89
CA LYS A 57 -16.47 -8.32 11.23
C LYS A 57 -15.57 -9.57 11.28
N LYS A 58 -15.59 -10.38 10.21
CA LYS A 58 -14.77 -11.58 10.04
C LYS A 58 -13.28 -11.27 9.95
N GLN A 59 -12.96 -10.14 9.34
CA GLN A 59 -11.61 -9.59 9.22
C GLN A 59 -11.07 -9.08 10.58
N ARG A 60 -11.95 -8.54 11.44
CA ARG A 60 -11.63 -8.18 12.84
C ARG A 60 -11.51 -9.37 13.79
N GLU A 61 -11.94 -10.57 13.43
CA GLU A 61 -11.87 -11.72 14.35
C GLU A 61 -10.44 -12.04 14.79
N SER A 62 -9.45 -11.67 13.96
CA SER A 62 -8.04 -11.94 14.22
C SER A 62 -7.23 -10.75 14.71
N MET A 63 -7.76 -9.52 14.69
CA MET A 63 -7.02 -8.30 15.05
C MET A 63 -7.88 -7.32 15.85
N THR A 64 -7.28 -6.71 16.85
CA THR A 64 -7.78 -5.49 17.50
C THR A 64 -7.78 -4.31 16.53
N THR A 65 -8.56 -3.27 16.86
CA THR A 65 -8.59 -2.04 16.06
C THR A 65 -7.21 -1.39 15.92
N GLN A 66 -6.41 -1.37 16.99
CA GLN A 66 -5.08 -0.76 16.96
C GLN A 66 -4.14 -1.52 16.02
N GLN A 67 -4.08 -2.85 16.15
CA GLN A 67 -3.28 -3.69 15.25
C GLN A 67 -3.64 -3.46 13.79
N ALA A 68 -4.94 -3.41 13.47
CA ALA A 68 -5.40 -3.21 12.11
C ALA A 68 -5.00 -1.85 11.53
N GLU A 69 -5.14 -0.77 12.31
CA GLU A 69 -4.70 0.57 11.85
C GLU A 69 -3.17 0.65 11.71
N ASP A 70 -2.40 0.04 12.62
CA ASP A 70 -0.94 -0.02 12.53
C ASP A 70 -0.48 -0.76 11.26
N PHE A 71 -1.09 -1.93 10.97
CA PHE A 71 -0.82 -2.67 9.74
C PHE A 71 -1.20 -1.88 8.49
N ARG A 72 -2.35 -1.22 8.50
CA ARG A 72 -2.80 -0.40 7.39
C ARG A 72 -1.82 0.72 7.10
N ASN A 73 -1.40 1.46 8.12
CA ASN A 73 -0.40 2.52 7.98
C ASN A 73 0.93 1.98 7.44
N ALA A 74 1.36 0.80 7.91
CA ALA A 74 2.56 0.13 7.43
C ALA A 74 2.44 -0.25 5.95
N VAL A 75 1.31 -0.82 5.52
CA VAL A 75 1.05 -1.17 4.11
C VAL A 75 1.05 0.07 3.22
N TYR A 76 0.43 1.17 3.65
CA TYR A 76 0.40 2.42 2.90
C TYR A 76 1.80 2.99 2.72
N ASN A 77 2.56 3.07 3.82
CA ASN A 77 3.95 3.52 3.77
C ASN A 77 4.79 2.64 2.82
N LEU A 78 4.64 1.31 2.87
CA LEU A 78 5.37 0.39 2.00
C LEU A 78 5.01 0.57 0.52
N VAL A 79 3.74 0.83 0.20
CA VAL A 79 3.30 1.14 -1.16
C VAL A 79 3.86 2.49 -1.62
N ASP A 80 3.82 3.52 -0.78
CA ASP A 80 4.38 4.83 -1.11
C ASP A 80 5.89 4.73 -1.42
N GLU A 81 6.65 4.03 -0.56
CA GLU A 81 8.08 3.81 -0.77
C GLU A 81 8.38 3.03 -2.06
N LEU A 82 7.65 1.93 -2.27
CA LEU A 82 7.82 1.12 -3.46
C LEU A 82 7.51 1.92 -4.73
N THR A 83 6.41 2.67 -4.74
CA THR A 83 5.93 3.37 -5.93
C THR A 83 6.77 4.59 -6.27
N LEU A 84 7.23 5.34 -5.27
CA LEU A 84 8.20 6.43 -5.45
C LEU A 84 9.52 5.92 -6.03
N ARG A 85 10.02 4.77 -5.57
CA ARG A 85 11.31 4.23 -6.01
C ARG A 85 11.23 3.52 -7.36
N ALA A 86 10.17 2.75 -7.60
CA ALA A 86 10.14 1.81 -8.70
C ALA A 86 9.86 2.45 -10.08
N GLY A 87 9.32 3.68 -10.11
CA GLY A 87 9.08 4.41 -11.37
C GLY A 87 8.29 3.61 -12.40
N LEU A 88 7.35 2.77 -11.93
CA LEU A 88 6.64 1.81 -12.78
C LEU A 88 5.78 2.54 -13.81
N PRO A 89 5.90 2.23 -15.12
CA PRO A 89 5.01 2.77 -16.13
C PRO A 89 3.53 2.52 -15.80
N PRO A 90 2.60 3.44 -16.13
CA PRO A 90 1.18 3.25 -15.86
C PRO A 90 0.65 1.94 -16.46
N LYS A 91 0.25 1.01 -15.60
CA LYS A 91 -0.27 -0.31 -15.95
C LYS A 91 -1.24 -0.76 -14.85
N PRO A 92 -2.31 -1.52 -15.16
CA PRO A 92 -3.15 -2.12 -14.14
C PRO A 92 -2.35 -2.99 -13.17
N VAL A 93 -2.84 -3.14 -11.95
CA VAL A 93 -2.19 -3.94 -10.89
C VAL A 93 -3.11 -5.06 -10.42
N TYR A 94 -2.55 -6.23 -10.25
CA TYR A 94 -3.21 -7.42 -9.73
C TYR A 94 -2.54 -7.76 -8.40
N VAL A 95 -3.30 -7.79 -7.32
CA VAL A 95 -2.82 -8.26 -6.01
C VAL A 95 -3.03 -9.77 -5.96
N ALA A 96 -1.92 -10.50 -5.83
CA ALA A 96 -1.91 -11.95 -5.77
C ALA A 96 -2.44 -12.42 -4.42
N ALA A 97 -3.40 -13.35 -4.47
CA ALA A 97 -3.95 -13.95 -3.27
C ALA A 97 -2.95 -14.91 -2.61
N VAL A 98 -2.78 -14.77 -1.30
CA VAL A 98 -2.00 -15.69 -0.47
C VAL A 98 -2.74 -17.01 -0.29
N THR A 99 -2.00 -18.12 -0.26
CA THR A 99 -2.51 -19.43 0.16
C THR A 99 -1.79 -19.89 1.45
N PRO A 100 -2.48 -20.30 2.52
CA PRO A 100 -3.93 -20.15 2.72
C PRO A 100 -4.31 -18.69 2.95
N MET A 101 -5.49 -18.30 2.44
CA MET A 101 -6.06 -16.98 2.73
C MET A 101 -6.66 -16.99 4.14
N THR A 102 -5.90 -16.48 5.12
CA THR A 102 -6.36 -16.33 6.51
C THR A 102 -7.09 -15.00 6.72
N PRO A 103 -7.85 -14.83 7.83
CA PRO A 103 -8.41 -13.54 8.19
C PRO A 103 -7.35 -12.42 8.23
N PHE A 104 -6.17 -12.73 8.79
CA PHE A 104 -4.99 -11.84 8.78
C PHE A 104 -4.63 -11.39 7.35
N TYR A 105 -4.38 -12.33 6.43
CA TYR A 105 -3.96 -11.98 5.07
C TYR A 105 -5.07 -11.34 4.24
N SER A 106 -6.34 -11.59 4.57
CA SER A 106 -7.47 -10.90 3.95
C SER A 106 -7.55 -9.42 4.37
N ASN A 107 -7.05 -9.05 5.55
CA ASN A 107 -6.94 -7.64 5.95
C ASN A 107 -5.85 -6.96 5.14
N ILE A 108 -4.66 -7.57 5.13
CA ILE A 108 -3.52 -7.03 4.38
C ILE A 108 -3.83 -6.92 2.88
N ASP A 109 -4.53 -7.90 2.28
CA ASP A 109 -4.98 -7.84 0.87
C ASP A 109 -5.85 -6.60 0.61
N ASN A 110 -6.83 -6.38 1.48
CA ASN A 110 -7.74 -5.24 1.38
C ASN A 110 -7.00 -3.90 1.55
N ASP A 111 -6.16 -3.79 2.58
CA ASP A 111 -5.39 -2.58 2.84
C ASP A 111 -4.42 -2.28 1.69
N LEU A 112 -3.80 -3.32 1.10
CA LEU A 112 -2.93 -3.18 -0.06
C LEU A 112 -3.69 -2.71 -1.30
N ARG A 113 -4.86 -3.29 -1.58
CA ARG A 113 -5.73 -2.82 -2.68
C ARG A 113 -6.15 -1.38 -2.50
N GLU A 114 -6.50 -0.99 -1.28
CA GLU A 114 -6.87 0.39 -0.96
C GLU A 114 -5.66 1.34 -1.11
N ALA A 115 -4.48 0.95 -0.61
CA ALA A 115 -3.25 1.72 -0.74
C ALA A 115 -2.88 1.93 -2.21
N LEU A 116 -2.97 0.88 -3.05
CA LEU A 116 -2.69 0.97 -4.49
C LEU A 116 -3.67 1.89 -5.22
N LEU A 117 -4.97 1.83 -4.88
CA LEU A 117 -5.96 2.78 -5.40
C LEU A 117 -5.64 4.23 -5.01
N ASN A 118 -5.23 4.46 -3.75
CA ASN A 118 -4.84 5.78 -3.27
C ASN A 118 -3.56 6.29 -3.94
N ALA A 119 -2.63 5.40 -4.28
CA ALA A 119 -1.44 5.70 -5.08
C ALA A 119 -1.75 5.91 -6.58
N GLY A 120 -3.02 5.79 -7.01
CA GLY A 120 -3.47 6.07 -8.37
C GLY A 120 -3.39 4.89 -9.34
N TYR A 121 -3.14 3.67 -8.85
CA TYR A 121 -3.19 2.47 -9.69
C TYR A 121 -4.62 2.02 -9.95
N VAL A 122 -4.82 1.38 -11.11
CA VAL A 122 -6.08 0.72 -11.45
C VAL A 122 -5.97 -0.76 -11.07
N LEU A 123 -6.87 -1.24 -10.21
CA LEU A 123 -6.93 -2.66 -9.87
C LEU A 123 -7.46 -3.46 -11.07
N SER A 124 -6.82 -4.61 -11.31
CA SER A 124 -7.25 -5.61 -12.28
C SER A 124 -7.71 -6.85 -11.56
N ASP A 125 -8.79 -7.46 -12.05
CA ASP A 125 -9.27 -8.76 -11.59
C ASP A 125 -8.42 -9.91 -12.16
N THR A 126 -7.54 -9.62 -13.13
CA THR A 126 -6.70 -10.63 -13.77
C THR A 126 -5.21 -10.26 -13.75
N PRO A 127 -4.31 -11.24 -13.63
CA PRO A 127 -2.88 -11.00 -13.69
C PRO A 127 -2.38 -10.63 -15.10
N ARG A 128 -3.18 -10.92 -16.13
CA ARG A 128 -2.81 -10.67 -17.52
C ARG A 128 -2.69 -9.17 -17.76
N GLU A 129 -1.57 -8.76 -18.34
CA GLU A 129 -1.29 -7.35 -18.66
C GLU A 129 -1.37 -6.43 -17.43
N SER A 130 -1.12 -6.99 -16.23
CA SER A 130 -1.01 -6.26 -14.97
C SER A 130 0.41 -6.33 -14.40
N TYR A 131 0.76 -5.45 -13.47
CA TYR A 131 1.81 -5.77 -12.50
C TYR A 131 1.23 -6.67 -11.43
N VAL A 132 1.98 -7.69 -11.03
CA VAL A 132 1.56 -8.60 -9.97
C VAL A 132 2.23 -8.18 -8.67
N PHE A 133 1.43 -7.82 -7.68
CA PHE A 133 1.88 -7.51 -6.32
C PHE A 133 1.70 -8.74 -5.44
N ALA A 134 2.78 -9.15 -4.77
CA ALA A 134 2.80 -10.20 -3.77
C ALA A 134 3.29 -9.62 -2.45
N TYR A 135 2.71 -10.01 -1.33
CA TYR A 135 2.95 -9.40 -0.04
C TYR A 135 3.11 -10.46 1.05
N GLN A 136 3.89 -10.14 2.08
CA GLN A 136 4.08 -11.03 3.21
C GLN A 136 4.36 -10.26 4.50
N ALA A 137 3.99 -10.88 5.62
CA ALA A 137 4.27 -10.38 6.95
C ALA A 137 5.04 -11.42 7.77
N PHE A 138 5.97 -10.95 8.60
CA PHE A 138 6.77 -11.77 9.49
C PHE A 138 6.79 -11.14 10.89
N ILE A 139 6.65 -11.95 11.93
CA ILE A 139 7.04 -11.55 13.30
C ILE A 139 8.57 -11.50 13.34
N LEU A 140 9.12 -10.43 13.91
CA LEU A 140 10.54 -10.32 14.23
C LEU A 140 10.79 -10.76 15.68
N ASP A 141 12.00 -11.25 15.91
CA ASP A 141 12.42 -11.67 17.24
C ASP A 141 12.62 -10.46 18.14
N ALA A 142 12.12 -10.57 19.37
CA ALA A 142 12.48 -9.63 20.41
C ALA A 142 14.00 -9.63 20.57
N PRO A 143 14.65 -8.45 20.58
CA PRO A 143 16.07 -8.38 20.86
C PRO A 143 16.35 -8.94 22.27
N GLU A 144 17.54 -9.50 22.46
CA GLU A 144 17.92 -10.03 23.77
C GLU A 144 17.86 -8.95 24.84
N PRO A 145 17.37 -9.27 26.05
CA PRO A 145 17.30 -8.32 27.14
C PRO A 145 18.71 -7.88 27.54
N VAL A 146 18.87 -6.59 27.81
CA VAL A 146 20.16 -6.04 28.27
C VAL A 146 20.36 -6.41 29.74
N ILE A 147 21.47 -7.08 30.05
CA ILE A 147 21.85 -7.42 31.42
C ILE A 147 22.75 -6.31 31.96
N THR A 148 22.32 -5.63 33.01
CA THR A 148 23.09 -4.58 33.68
C THR A 148 24.20 -5.16 34.56
N ALA A 149 25.14 -4.32 35.02
CA ALA A 149 26.27 -4.74 35.86
C ALA A 149 25.85 -5.37 37.20
N ASP A 150 24.66 -5.05 37.71
CA ASP A 150 24.03 -5.63 38.90
C ASP A 150 23.19 -6.89 38.58
N GLY A 151 23.21 -7.37 37.33
CA GLY A 151 22.53 -8.60 36.92
C GLY A 151 21.04 -8.46 36.61
N LYS A 152 20.52 -7.22 36.56
CA LYS A 152 19.12 -6.96 36.21
C LYS A 152 18.93 -7.09 34.70
N LYS A 153 17.89 -7.84 34.29
CA LYS A 153 17.44 -7.90 32.89
C LYS A 153 16.54 -6.70 32.59
N ILE A 154 16.86 -5.97 31.53
CA ILE A 154 16.05 -4.90 30.98
C ILE A 154 15.51 -5.38 29.64
N GLU A 155 14.22 -5.65 29.59
CA GLU A 155 13.50 -5.95 28.35
C GLU A 155 13.49 -4.71 27.46
N VAL A 156 13.78 -4.89 26.17
CA VAL A 156 13.65 -3.84 25.18
C VAL A 156 12.21 -3.87 24.67
N SER A 157 11.42 -2.86 25.01
CA SER A 157 9.99 -2.78 24.65
C SER A 157 9.71 -1.89 23.42
N ASP A 158 10.72 -1.19 22.93
CA ASP A 158 10.62 -0.30 21.77
C ASP A 158 11.48 -0.81 20.61
N TYR A 159 10.98 -1.83 19.93
CA TYR A 159 11.61 -2.41 18.75
C TYR A 159 10.56 -2.69 17.68
N ASN A 160 10.99 -2.76 16.43
CA ASN A 160 10.14 -3.23 15.33
C ASN A 160 9.94 -4.74 15.48
N ASN A 161 8.69 -5.16 15.64
CA ASN A 161 8.30 -6.54 15.89
C ASN A 161 7.65 -7.22 14.67
N VAL A 162 7.47 -6.48 13.56
CA VAL A 162 6.93 -7.00 12.31
C VAL A 162 7.76 -6.55 11.13
N ARG A 163 8.01 -7.44 10.18
CA ARG A 163 8.55 -7.12 8.85
C ARG A 163 7.47 -7.33 7.81
N LEU A 164 7.25 -6.32 6.97
CA LEU A 164 6.41 -6.45 5.78
C LEU A 164 7.29 -6.42 4.53
N ALA A 165 6.93 -7.27 3.56
CA ALA A 165 7.56 -7.31 2.25
C ALA A 165 6.49 -7.17 1.17
N LEU A 166 6.79 -6.40 0.14
CA LEU A 166 5.96 -6.21 -1.04
C LEU A 166 6.83 -6.37 -2.28
N ALA A 167 6.54 -7.40 -3.08
CA ALA A 167 7.25 -7.69 -4.32
C ALA A 167 6.35 -7.41 -5.52
N VAL A 168 6.94 -6.86 -6.58
CA VAL A 168 6.25 -6.61 -7.85
C VAL A 168 6.87 -7.43 -8.96
N SER A 169 6.04 -8.10 -9.74
CA SER A 169 6.45 -8.97 -10.84
C SER A 169 5.67 -8.68 -12.12
N THR A 170 6.18 -9.19 -13.25
CA THR A 170 5.54 -9.02 -14.57
C THR A 170 4.30 -9.89 -14.80
N GLY A 171 4.08 -10.92 -13.98
CA GLY A 171 3.03 -11.93 -14.16
C GLY A 171 3.00 -12.98 -13.04
N LEU A 172 2.17 -14.02 -13.20
CA LEU A 172 2.05 -15.20 -12.30
C LEU A 172 2.59 -16.48 -12.94
N GLU A 173 3.05 -16.42 -14.17
CA GLU A 173 3.51 -17.58 -14.91
C GLU A 173 4.94 -17.99 -14.52
N LYS A 174 5.26 -19.26 -14.75
CA LYS A 174 6.63 -19.79 -14.58
C LYS A 174 7.56 -19.06 -15.57
N GLY A 175 8.33 -18.10 -15.07
CA GLY A 175 9.15 -17.18 -15.87
C GLY A 175 8.84 -15.70 -15.66
N ALA A 176 7.85 -15.37 -14.82
CA ALA A 176 7.62 -14.01 -14.36
C ALA A 176 8.89 -13.43 -13.74
N LYS A 177 9.19 -12.17 -14.08
CA LYS A 177 10.37 -11.47 -13.58
C LYS A 177 9.98 -10.58 -12.41
N LYS A 178 10.68 -10.71 -11.28
CA LYS A 178 10.63 -9.72 -10.19
C LYS A 178 11.19 -8.39 -10.71
N LEU A 179 10.35 -7.36 -10.68
CA LEU A 179 10.70 -6.00 -11.10
C LEU A 179 11.33 -5.21 -9.96
N THR A 180 10.71 -5.27 -8.79
CA THR A 180 11.16 -4.59 -7.58
C THR A 180 10.62 -5.29 -6.35
N GLU A 181 11.18 -4.95 -5.19
CA GLU A 181 10.75 -5.43 -3.88
C GLU A 181 11.04 -4.36 -2.84
N GLU A 182 10.07 -4.08 -1.97
CA GLU A 182 10.24 -3.26 -0.78
C GLU A 182 10.09 -4.12 0.46
N VAL A 183 10.97 -3.90 1.44
CA VAL A 183 10.93 -4.58 2.72
C VAL A 183 11.18 -3.56 3.81
N ALA A 184 10.29 -3.49 4.79
CA ALA A 184 10.42 -2.57 5.91
C ALA A 184 9.95 -3.22 7.22
N ASP A 185 10.54 -2.75 8.31
CA ASP A 185 10.28 -3.21 9.66
C ASP A 185 9.43 -2.17 10.39
N TYR A 186 8.36 -2.63 11.04
CA TYR A 186 7.37 -1.80 11.71
C TYR A 186 7.17 -2.27 13.14
N LYS A 187 6.79 -1.31 13.99
CA LYS A 187 6.29 -1.58 15.33
C LYS A 187 4.77 -1.65 15.28
N ILE A 188 4.23 -2.82 15.58
CA ILE A 188 2.79 -3.09 15.60
C ILE A 188 2.41 -3.52 17.02
N ILE A 189 1.56 -2.76 17.70
CA ILE A 189 1.24 -3.05 19.10
C ILE A 189 0.46 -4.37 19.21
N GLY A 190 0.99 -5.34 19.97
CA GLY A 190 0.34 -6.64 20.20
C GLY A 190 0.46 -7.62 19.02
N ALA A 191 1.35 -7.40 18.06
CA ALA A 191 1.49 -8.33 16.93
C ALA A 191 1.91 -9.75 17.36
N GLU A 192 2.57 -9.89 18.50
CA GLU A 192 2.96 -11.16 19.12
C GLU A 192 1.80 -12.12 19.39
N ASP A 193 0.58 -11.59 19.54
CA ASP A 193 -0.64 -12.37 19.77
C ASP A 193 -1.29 -12.85 18.46
N LEU A 194 -0.79 -12.39 17.30
CA LEU A 194 -1.38 -12.67 16.01
C LEU A 194 -0.86 -13.97 15.40
N TYR A 195 -1.80 -14.78 14.91
CA TYR A 195 -1.46 -15.91 14.06
C TYR A 195 -1.13 -15.42 12.63
N MET A 196 0.16 -15.30 12.34
CA MET A 196 0.69 -14.92 11.03
C MET A 196 1.42 -16.11 10.39
N PRO A 197 0.72 -17.03 9.70
CA PRO A 197 1.37 -18.12 8.98
C PRO A 197 2.22 -17.58 7.82
N ALA A 198 3.15 -18.37 7.31
CA ALA A 198 3.88 -17.97 6.10
C ALA A 198 2.91 -17.91 4.91
N ALA A 199 3.00 -16.84 4.10
CA ALA A 199 2.24 -16.76 2.86
C ALA A 199 2.86 -17.71 1.82
N LEU A 200 2.02 -18.44 1.09
CA LEU A 200 2.43 -19.26 -0.05
C LEU A 200 1.91 -18.63 -1.34
N TYR A 201 2.82 -18.47 -2.29
CA TYR A 201 2.54 -18.03 -3.66
C TYR A 201 3.05 -19.10 -4.63
N GLU A 202 2.13 -19.87 -5.20
CA GLU A 202 2.47 -21.03 -6.05
C GLU A 202 3.28 -20.67 -7.31
N PHE A 203 3.24 -19.40 -7.71
CA PHE A 203 3.95 -18.89 -8.87
C PHE A 203 5.38 -18.42 -8.60
N LEU A 204 5.75 -18.18 -7.34
CA LEU A 204 7.11 -17.77 -7.02
C LEU A 204 8.07 -18.95 -7.23
N PRO A 205 9.27 -18.71 -7.81
CA PRO A 205 10.28 -19.75 -7.92
C PRO A 205 10.55 -20.43 -6.57
N TYR A 206 10.68 -21.76 -6.57
CA TYR A 206 10.87 -22.53 -5.33
C TYR A 206 12.04 -22.01 -4.47
N ASN A 207 13.11 -21.47 -5.07
CA ASN A 207 14.23 -20.90 -4.31
C ASN A 207 13.88 -19.56 -3.65
N ASP A 208 13.04 -18.73 -4.27
CA ASP A 208 12.53 -17.51 -3.64
C ASP A 208 11.59 -17.90 -2.50
N TYR A 209 10.73 -18.89 -2.73
CA TYR A 209 9.90 -19.51 -1.69
C TYR A 209 10.72 -20.09 -0.53
N VAL A 210 11.80 -20.83 -0.79
CA VAL A 210 12.67 -21.42 0.24
C VAL A 210 13.47 -20.34 0.97
N ASN A 211 13.98 -19.32 0.29
CA ASN A 211 14.62 -18.18 0.93
C ASN A 211 13.63 -17.38 1.81
N TRP A 212 12.37 -17.30 1.37
CA TRP A 212 11.27 -16.69 2.14
C TRP A 212 10.83 -17.56 3.33
N ARG A 213 10.91 -18.89 3.23
CA ARG A 213 10.56 -19.84 4.29
C ARG A 213 11.69 -20.07 5.30
N ALA A 214 12.94 -20.07 4.85
CA ALA A 214 14.14 -20.27 5.69
C ALA A 214 14.36 -19.13 6.71
N ALA A 215 13.64 -18.02 6.56
CA ALA A 215 13.56 -16.96 7.56
C ALA A 215 12.64 -17.29 8.76
N LYS A 216 12.06 -18.50 8.84
CA LYS A 216 11.05 -18.88 9.84
C LYS A 216 11.18 -20.37 10.23
N ASP A 217 11.60 -20.64 11.45
CA ASP A 217 10.95 -21.72 12.20
C ASP A 217 9.54 -21.23 12.56
N GLU A 218 8.53 -22.01 12.23
CA GLU A 218 7.11 -21.70 12.44
C GLU A 218 6.83 -21.42 13.93
N ARG A 219 6.71 -20.14 14.31
CA ARG A 219 6.26 -19.79 15.66
C ARG A 219 4.74 -19.94 15.74
N GLU A 220 4.30 -20.92 16.52
CA GLU A 220 2.96 -20.90 17.11
C GLU A 220 2.78 -19.60 17.92
N PRO A 221 1.57 -19.04 17.98
CA PRO A 221 1.31 -17.86 18.81
C PRO A 221 1.78 -18.15 20.24
N ARG A 222 2.47 -17.21 20.89
CA ARG A 222 2.80 -17.33 22.30
C ARG A 222 1.49 -17.21 23.07
N THR A 223 0.74 -18.30 23.21
CA THR A 223 -0.29 -18.40 24.23
C THR A 223 0.43 -18.24 25.55
N VAL A 224 0.35 -17.05 26.14
CA VAL A 224 0.71 -16.88 27.55
C VAL A 224 -0.16 -17.86 28.31
N SER A 225 0.42 -18.95 28.81
CA SER A 225 -0.23 -19.76 29.82
C SER A 225 -0.33 -18.89 31.07
N VAL A 226 -1.37 -18.09 31.15
CA VAL A 226 -1.84 -17.57 32.42
C VAL A 226 -2.30 -18.80 33.21
N TYR A 227 -1.88 -18.85 34.49
CA TYR A 227 -2.08 -19.91 35.50
C TYR A 227 -0.88 -20.86 35.69
N GLU A 228 0.11 -20.38 36.47
CA GLU A 228 0.50 -21.00 37.76
C GLU A 228 0.93 -19.90 38.74
#